data_AF-A0A3M2HDR6-F1
#
_entry.id   AF-A0A3M2HDR6-F1
#
_cell.length_a   1.000
_cell.length_b   1.000
_cell.length_c   1.000
_cell.angle_alpha   90.00
_cell.angle_beta   90.00
_cell.angle_gamma   90.00
#
_symmetry.space_group_name_H-M   'P 1'
#
loop_
_entity.id
_entity.type
_entity.pdbx_description
1 polymer ?
#
loop_
_entity_poly.entity_id
_entity_poly.type
_entity_poly.pdbx_seq_one_letter_code
_entity_poly.pdbx_strand_id
1 'polypeptide(L)'
;MSGATTAPTPGERLRNHAGLLAASAAAMVWAILASRHPTNTYHFSPLVVAGLWGWAERWATRRRHRGRAALLRGAAGAAVSLVTLAELAVSDALRGPTLWHAHGTAPVVAEALAFTVLGAAFGARQAARPESVAERTLEVDGR
;
A
#
# COMPACT_ATOMS: atom_id res chain seq x y z
N MET A 1 14.34 -25.11 -31.11
CA MET A 1 14.16 -25.63 -29.74
C MET A 1 13.15 -24.74 -29.02
N SER A 2 11.87 -25.13 -29.03
CA SER A 2 10.82 -24.38 -28.31
C SER A 2 10.95 -24.65 -26.81
N GLY A 3 11.45 -23.67 -26.07
CA GLY A 3 11.46 -23.74 -24.61
C GLY A 3 10.02 -23.77 -24.08
N ALA A 4 9.61 -24.89 -23.51
CA ALA A 4 8.33 -25.00 -22.83
C ALA A 4 8.30 -23.98 -21.68
N THR A 5 7.45 -22.96 -21.80
CA THR A 5 7.24 -21.99 -20.73
C THR A 5 6.45 -22.69 -19.64
N THR A 6 7.14 -23.15 -18.60
CA THR A 6 6.49 -23.76 -17.44
C THR A 6 5.61 -22.73 -16.74
N ALA A 7 4.34 -23.06 -16.53
CA ALA A 7 3.41 -22.18 -15.84
C ALA A 7 3.89 -21.92 -14.39
N PRO A 8 3.70 -20.71 -13.86
CA PRO A 8 4.12 -20.39 -12.50
C PRO A 8 3.37 -21.26 -11.48
N THR A 9 4.07 -21.63 -10.41
CA THR A 9 3.49 -22.36 -9.28
C THR A 9 2.48 -21.47 -8.51
N PRO A 10 1.57 -22.06 -7.71
CA PRO A 10 0.65 -21.28 -6.87
C PRO A 10 1.37 -20.29 -5.93
N GLY A 11 2.51 -20.70 -5.34
CA GLY A 11 3.31 -19.84 -4.46
C GLY A 11 3.92 -18.64 -5.18
N GLU A 12 4.36 -18.82 -6.43
CA GLU A 12 4.89 -17.72 -7.25
C GLU A 12 3.79 -16.73 -7.64
N ARG A 13 2.58 -17.21 -7.99
CA ARG A 13 1.42 -16.34 -8.24
C ARG A 13 1.11 -15.48 -7.01
N LEU A 14 1.08 -16.08 -5.82
CA LEU A 14 0.81 -15.37 -4.58
C LEU A 14 1.87 -14.29 -4.29
N ARG A 15 3.16 -14.64 -4.43
CA ARG A 15 4.27 -13.68 -4.26
C ARG A 15 4.21 -12.52 -5.26
N ASN A 16 3.86 -12.81 -6.51
CA ASN A 16 3.71 -11.80 -7.55
C ASN A 16 2.55 -10.83 -7.29
N HIS A 17 1.58 -11.20 -6.45
CA HIS A 17 0.40 -10.39 -6.13
C HIS A 17 0.35 -9.95 -4.66
N ALA A 18 1.39 -10.23 -3.87
CA ALA A 18 1.45 -9.90 -2.46
C ALA A 18 1.20 -8.41 -2.18
N GLY A 19 1.72 -7.52 -3.03
CA GLY A 19 1.49 -6.07 -2.92
C GLY A 19 0.01 -5.69 -3.04
N LEU A 20 -0.69 -6.24 -4.05
CA LEU A 20 -2.12 -6.02 -4.26
C LEU A 20 -2.94 -6.57 -3.09
N LEU A 21 -2.67 -7.81 -2.69
CA LEU A 21 -3.40 -8.49 -1.63
C LEU A 21 -3.25 -7.74 -0.31
N ALA A 22 -2.04 -7.31 0.02
CA ALA A 22 -1.77 -6.61 1.27
C ALA A 22 -2.46 -5.23 1.28
N ALA A 23 -2.35 -4.44 0.20
CA ALA A 23 -3.03 -3.14 0.09
C ALA A 23 -4.56 -3.30 0.15
N SER A 24 -5.12 -4.29 -0.53
CA SER A 24 -6.57 -4.57 -0.54
C SER A 24 -7.07 -5.01 0.83
N ALA A 25 -6.33 -5.87 1.54
CA ALA A 25 -6.68 -6.29 2.89
C ALA A 25 -6.66 -5.10 3.88
N ALA A 26 -5.65 -4.24 3.80
CA ALA A 26 -5.59 -3.03 4.62
C ALA A 26 -6.74 -2.06 4.30
N ALA A 27 -7.09 -1.90 3.02
CA ALA A 27 -8.22 -1.09 2.58
C ALA A 27 -9.55 -1.63 3.13
N MET A 28 -9.79 -2.94 3.05
CA MET A 28 -10.98 -3.58 3.64
C MET A 28 -11.05 -3.35 5.15
N VAL A 29 -9.94 -3.52 5.87
CA VAL A 29 -9.89 -3.27 7.32
C VAL A 29 -10.23 -1.81 7.62
N TRP A 30 -9.65 -0.87 6.89
CA TRP A 30 -9.96 0.54 7.04
C TRP A 30 -11.45 0.83 6.77
N ALA A 31 -12.00 0.28 5.69
CA ALA A 31 -13.40 0.49 5.34
C ALA A 31 -14.36 -0.04 6.40
N ILE A 32 -14.10 -1.24 6.93
CA ILE A 32 -14.89 -1.85 8.00
C ILE A 32 -14.83 -1.00 9.27
N LEU A 33 -13.63 -0.55 9.65
CA LEU A 33 -13.43 0.28 10.84
C LEU A 33 -14.15 1.62 10.73
N ALA A 34 -13.99 2.31 9.60
CA ALA A 34 -14.66 3.59 9.34
C ALA A 34 -16.19 3.44 9.32
N SER A 35 -16.71 2.36 8.73
CA SER A 35 -18.15 2.10 8.67
C SER A 35 -18.75 1.82 10.05
N ARG A 36 -18.03 1.13 10.95
CA ARG A 36 -18.50 0.83 12.32
C ARG A 36 -18.35 2.01 13.27
N HIS A 37 -17.37 2.89 13.02
CA HIS A 37 -17.06 4.02 13.88
C HIS A 37 -16.85 5.30 13.05
N PRO A 38 -17.92 5.86 12.44
CA PRO A 38 -17.81 6.99 11.51
C PRO A 38 -17.32 8.29 12.19
N THR A 39 -17.38 8.36 13.52
CA THR A 39 -16.87 9.46 14.34
C THR A 39 -15.38 9.33 14.67
N ASN A 40 -14.76 8.17 14.43
CA ASN A 40 -13.33 7.95 14.63
C ASN A 40 -12.58 8.21 13.33
N THR A 41 -11.57 9.08 13.38
CA THR A 41 -10.74 9.35 12.21
C THR A 41 -9.52 8.44 12.19
N TYR A 42 -9.36 7.74 11.08
CA TYR A 42 -8.23 6.85 10.85
C TYR A 42 -7.17 7.56 10.00
N HIS A 43 -6.52 8.57 10.60
CA HIS A 43 -5.59 9.50 9.94
C HIS A 43 -4.50 8.81 9.10
N PHE A 44 -3.97 7.69 9.61
CA PHE A 44 -2.85 7.00 8.98
C PHE A 44 -3.26 5.87 8.02
N SER A 45 -4.53 5.47 7.99
CA SER A 45 -4.99 4.40 7.09
C SER A 45 -4.71 4.68 5.61
N PRO A 46 -4.95 5.90 5.08
CA PRO A 46 -4.61 6.22 3.69
C PRO A 46 -3.12 6.04 3.39
N LEU A 47 -2.25 6.45 4.33
CA LEU A 47 -0.80 6.28 4.21
C LEU A 47 -0.42 4.80 4.18
N VAL A 48 -1.00 4.01 5.09
CA VAL A 48 -0.75 2.58 5.22
C VAL A 48 -1.17 1.87 3.94
N VAL A 49 -2.41 2.06 3.47
CA VAL A 49 -2.93 1.45 2.25
C VAL A 49 -2.09 1.83 1.03
N ALA A 50 -1.77 3.12 0.87
CA ALA A 50 -1.01 3.61 -0.28
C ALA A 50 0.44 3.10 -0.29
N GLY A 51 1.06 2.96 0.88
CA GLY A 51 2.44 2.49 1.01
C GLY A 51 2.61 0.98 0.95
N LEU A 52 1.55 0.22 1.28
CA LEU A 52 1.65 -1.21 1.51
C LEU A 52 2.07 -1.99 0.26
N TRP A 53 1.62 -1.59 -0.93
CA TRP A 53 1.91 -2.34 -2.15
C TRP A 53 3.41 -2.48 -2.39
N GLY A 54 4.12 -1.35 -2.51
CA GLY A 54 5.55 -1.35 -2.79
C GLY A 54 6.38 -1.96 -1.66
N TRP A 55 5.90 -1.85 -0.42
CA TRP A 55 6.53 -2.49 0.74
C TRP A 55 6.38 -4.01 0.72
N ALA A 56 5.16 -4.53 0.57
CA ALA A 56 4.86 -5.96 0.59
C ALA A 56 5.44 -6.68 -0.63
N GLU A 57 5.43 -6.05 -1.80
CA GLU A 57 6.05 -6.62 -2.99
C GLU A 57 7.57 -6.77 -2.85
N ARG A 58 8.26 -5.76 -2.28
CA ARG A 58 9.68 -5.90 -1.95
C ARG A 58 9.89 -7.06 -0.99
N TRP A 59 9.09 -7.15 0.06
CA TRP A 59 9.24 -8.19 1.08
C TRP A 59 9.04 -9.59 0.48
N ALA A 60 8.01 -9.78 -0.34
CA ALA A 60 7.68 -11.08 -0.93
C ALA A 60 8.63 -11.50 -2.05
N THR A 61 9.06 -10.56 -2.91
CA THR A 61 9.84 -10.88 -4.11
C THR A 61 11.34 -10.65 -3.94
N ARG A 62 11.75 -9.84 -2.94
CA ARG A 62 13.11 -9.31 -2.77
C ARG A 62 13.61 -8.51 -3.99
N ARG A 63 12.73 -8.19 -4.95
CA ARG A 63 13.10 -7.48 -6.17
C ARG A 63 13.20 -5.98 -5.91
N ARG A 64 14.24 -5.39 -6.49
CA ARG A 64 14.38 -3.94 -6.59
C ARG A 64 13.79 -3.46 -7.90
N HIS A 65 12.87 -2.51 -7.82
CA HIS A 65 12.35 -1.79 -8.97
C HIS A 65 13.08 -0.45 -9.14
N ARG A 66 13.25 0.03 -10.37
CA ARG A 66 13.93 1.31 -10.64
C ARG A 66 13.04 2.23 -11.48
N GLY A 67 13.23 3.54 -11.30
CA GLY A 67 12.57 4.59 -12.08
C GLY A 67 11.05 4.42 -12.11
N ARG A 68 10.49 4.38 -13.32
CA ARG A 68 9.05 4.29 -13.58
C ARG A 68 8.37 3.09 -12.89
N ALA A 69 9.05 1.94 -12.81
CA ALA A 69 8.46 0.76 -12.18
C ALA A 69 8.19 0.96 -10.69
N ALA A 70 9.11 1.63 -9.96
CA ALA A 70 8.91 1.94 -8.55
C ALA A 70 7.76 2.96 -8.36
N LEU A 71 7.69 3.98 -9.22
CA LEU A 71 6.60 4.96 -9.21
C LEU A 71 5.23 4.30 -9.47
N LEU A 72 5.14 3.36 -10.42
CA LEU A 72 3.90 2.65 -10.71
C LEU A 72 3.39 1.84 -9.51
N ARG A 73 4.28 1.29 -8.66
CA ARG A 73 3.85 0.59 -7.44
C ARG A 73 3.34 1.54 -6.37
N GLY A 74 3.99 2.70 -6.20
CA GLY A 74 3.45 3.77 -5.35
C GLY A 74 2.08 4.26 -5.84
N ALA A 75 1.95 4.49 -7.15
CA ALA A 75 0.71 4.93 -7.77
C ALA A 75 -0.41 3.87 -7.68
N ALA A 76 -0.08 2.58 -7.80
CA ALA A 76 -1.05 1.50 -7.64
C ALA A 76 -1.59 1.45 -6.21
N GLY A 77 -0.74 1.55 -5.19
CA GLY A 77 -1.18 1.67 -3.80
C GLY A 77 -2.04 2.92 -3.58
N ALA A 78 -1.62 4.07 -4.13
CA ALA A 78 -2.39 5.30 -4.07
C ALA A 78 -3.79 5.12 -4.65
N ALA A 79 -3.92 4.47 -5.81
CA ALA A 79 -5.21 4.21 -6.45
C ALA A 79 -6.15 3.42 -5.54
N VAL A 80 -5.66 2.36 -4.86
CA VAL A 80 -6.46 1.59 -3.90
C VAL A 80 -6.92 2.48 -2.73
N SER A 81 -6.01 3.31 -2.19
CA SER A 81 -6.34 4.25 -1.12
C SER A 81 -7.42 5.25 -1.55
N LEU A 82 -7.29 5.83 -2.76
CA LEU A 82 -8.24 6.81 -3.29
C LEU A 82 -9.62 6.22 -3.57
N VAL A 83 -9.69 5.00 -4.11
CA VAL A 83 -10.96 4.30 -4.31
C VAL A 83 -11.66 4.07 -2.97
N THR A 84 -10.92 3.58 -1.98
CA THR A 84 -11.46 3.37 -0.62
C THR A 84 -11.93 4.68 0.01
N LEU A 85 -11.15 5.75 -0.12
CA LEU A 85 -11.50 7.08 0.37
C LEU A 85 -12.77 7.61 -0.29
N ALA A 86 -12.92 7.43 -1.61
CA ALA A 86 -14.10 7.85 -2.35
C ALA A 86 -15.35 7.09 -1.89
N GLU A 87 -15.26 5.76 -1.71
CA GLU A 87 -16.36 4.95 -1.19
C GLU A 87 -16.80 5.39 0.21
N LEU A 88 -15.84 5.64 1.10
CA LEU A 88 -16.12 6.10 2.46
C LEU A 88 -16.70 7.52 2.50
N ALA A 89 -16.25 8.41 1.60
CA ALA A 89 -16.79 9.76 1.49
C ALA A 89 -18.23 9.76 0.97
N VAL A 90 -18.53 8.97 -0.07
CA VAL A 90 -19.89 8.83 -0.62
C VAL A 90 -20.85 8.19 0.38
N SER A 91 -20.35 7.27 1.20
CA SER A 91 -21.13 6.60 2.26
C SER A 91 -21.28 7.42 3.54
N ASP A 92 -20.70 8.63 3.56
CA ASP A 92 -20.66 9.52 4.73
C ASP A 92 -20.10 8.85 6.01
N ALA A 93 -19.11 7.97 5.80
CA ALA A 93 -18.41 7.23 6.84
C ALA A 93 -17.16 7.98 7.36
N LEU A 94 -16.96 9.23 6.93
CA LEU A 94 -15.79 10.07 7.23
C LEU A 94 -16.21 11.34 8.00
N ARG A 95 -16.85 11.16 9.16
CA ARG A 95 -17.40 12.27 9.97
C ARG A 95 -16.56 12.62 11.20
N GLY A 96 -15.41 11.99 11.37
CA GLY A 96 -14.55 12.24 12.52
C GLY A 96 -13.76 13.57 12.44
N PRO A 97 -13.12 13.98 13.54
CA PRO A 97 -12.29 15.18 13.59
C PRO A 97 -10.98 15.01 12.79
N THR A 98 -10.45 16.10 12.23
CA THR A 98 -9.12 16.09 11.58
C THR A 98 -7.99 16.46 12.55
N LEU A 99 -6.74 16.17 12.16
CA LEU A 99 -5.54 16.63 12.91
C LEU A 99 -5.43 18.15 12.94
N TRP A 100 -6.06 18.84 11.98
CA TRP A 100 -6.13 20.30 11.93
C TRP A 100 -7.29 20.89 12.73
N HIS A 101 -7.92 20.12 13.61
CA HIS A 101 -9.05 20.54 14.46
C HIS A 101 -10.27 21.04 13.65
N ALA A 102 -10.30 20.78 12.34
CA ALA A 102 -11.43 21.06 11.48
C ALA A 102 -12.40 19.87 11.47
N HIS A 103 -13.68 20.17 11.29
CA HIS A 103 -14.77 19.20 11.33
C HIS A 103 -15.46 19.08 9.97
N GLY A 104 -16.02 17.90 9.71
CA GLY A 104 -16.74 17.60 8.47
C GLY A 104 -15.89 16.89 7.42
N THR A 105 -16.57 16.46 6.35
CA THR A 105 -16.03 15.53 5.35
C THR A 105 -14.88 16.13 4.53
N ALA A 106 -14.99 17.41 4.10
CA ALA A 106 -14.00 18.02 3.23
C ALA A 106 -12.58 18.11 3.86
N PRO A 107 -12.42 18.57 5.11
CA PRO A 107 -11.14 18.49 5.80
C PRO A 107 -10.58 17.06 5.92
N VAL A 108 -11.42 16.07 6.25
CA VAL A 108 -10.99 14.66 6.38
C VAL A 108 -10.47 14.12 5.05
N VAL A 109 -11.16 14.44 3.94
CA VAL A 109 -10.71 14.07 2.59
C VAL A 109 -9.38 14.73 2.25
N ALA A 110 -9.21 16.02 2.51
CA ALA A 110 -7.95 16.72 2.24
C ALA A 110 -6.76 16.11 3.01
N GLU A 111 -6.96 15.77 4.27
CA GLU A 111 -5.95 15.10 5.08
C GLU A 111 -5.61 13.71 4.54
N ALA A 112 -6.63 12.93 4.19
CA ALA A 112 -6.45 11.60 3.62
C ALA A 112 -5.73 11.61 2.27
N LEU A 113 -5.95 12.64 1.44
CA LEU A 113 -5.21 12.86 0.20
C LEU A 113 -3.72 13.11 0.48
N ALA A 114 -3.40 13.98 1.45
CA ALA A 114 -2.01 14.25 1.83
C ALA A 114 -1.30 12.96 2.32
N PHE A 115 -1.95 12.20 3.20
CA PHE A 115 -1.41 10.92 3.68
C PHE A 115 -1.30 9.86 2.58
N THR A 116 -2.22 9.84 1.62
CA THR A 116 -2.14 8.97 0.44
C THR A 116 -0.89 9.27 -0.39
N VAL A 117 -0.58 10.55 -0.63
CA VAL A 117 0.63 10.95 -1.36
C VAL A 117 1.90 10.53 -0.60
N LEU A 118 1.94 10.75 0.71
CA LEU A 118 3.06 10.32 1.56
C LEU A 118 3.24 8.80 1.54
N GLY A 119 2.14 8.04 1.67
CA GLY A 119 2.15 6.59 1.58
C GLY A 119 2.63 6.10 0.22
N ALA A 120 2.14 6.68 -0.87
CA ALA A 120 2.57 6.34 -2.23
C ALA A 120 4.07 6.58 -2.45
N ALA A 121 4.58 7.72 -1.96
CA ALA A 121 6.01 8.04 -2.00
C ALA A 121 6.83 7.05 -1.16
N PHE A 122 6.33 6.67 0.03
CA PHE A 122 6.93 5.63 0.85
C PHE A 122 6.96 4.29 0.11
N GLY A 123 5.85 3.83 -0.45
CA GLY A 123 5.75 2.58 -1.20
C GLY A 123 6.71 2.53 -2.40
N ALA A 124 6.77 3.62 -3.18
CA ALA A 124 7.72 3.76 -4.27
C ALA A 124 9.18 3.70 -3.79
N ARG A 125 9.49 4.40 -2.68
CA ARG A 125 10.82 4.36 -2.06
C ARG A 125 11.17 2.94 -1.60
N GLN A 126 10.24 2.24 -0.95
CA GLN A 126 10.45 0.85 -0.52
C GLN A 126 10.75 -0.05 -1.71
N ALA A 127 9.94 0.01 -2.77
CA ALA A 127 10.16 -0.76 -4.00
C ALA A 127 11.54 -0.48 -4.65
N ALA A 128 12.08 0.73 -4.46
CA ALA A 128 13.37 1.15 -5.00
C ALA A 128 14.59 0.84 -4.12
N ARG A 129 14.40 0.46 -2.85
CA ARG A 129 15.50 0.25 -1.89
C ARG A 129 16.39 -0.93 -2.30
N PRO A 130 17.72 -0.78 -2.25
CA PRO A 130 18.64 -1.90 -2.39
C PRO A 130 18.49 -2.88 -1.20
N GLU A 131 18.87 -4.13 -1.40
CA GLU A 131 19.13 -5.06 -0.29
C GLU A 131 20.33 -4.56 0.52
N SER A 132 20.20 -4.59 1.84
CA SER A 132 21.27 -4.17 2.72
C SER A 132 22.42 -5.18 2.66
N VAL A 133 23.65 -4.72 2.95
CA VAL A 133 24.83 -5.59 3.00
C VAL A 133 24.64 -6.69 4.06
N ALA A 134 23.99 -6.37 5.19
CA ALA A 134 23.68 -7.33 6.26
C ALA A 134 22.76 -8.49 5.81
N GLU A 135 21.78 -8.26 4.93
CA GLU A 135 20.96 -9.35 4.36
C GLU A 135 21.81 -10.27 3.46
N ARG A 136 22.85 -9.70 2.82
CA ARG A 136 23.74 -10.44 1.93
C ARG A 136 24.75 -11.31 2.67
N THR A 137 25.27 -10.85 3.81
CA THR A 137 26.22 -11.62 4.62
C THR A 137 25.54 -12.83 5.29
N LEU A 138 24.30 -12.65 5.80
CA LEU A 138 23.53 -13.75 6.39
C LEU A 138 23.18 -14.86 5.40
N GLU A 139 23.02 -14.55 4.11
CA GLU A 139 22.78 -15.57 3.07
C GLU A 139 24.06 -16.34 2.70
N VAL A 140 25.23 -15.73 2.87
CA VAL A 140 26.54 -16.37 2.60
C VAL A 140 26.92 -17.30 3.76
N ASP A 141 26.67 -16.92 5.00
CA ASP A 141 27.03 -17.71 6.19
C ASP A 141 26.03 -18.84 6.53
N GLY A 142 24.85 -18.83 5.91
CA GLY A 142 23.79 -19.82 6.11
C GLY A 142 23.73 -20.96 5.08
N ARG A 143 24.71 -21.04 4.17
CA ARG A 143 24.88 -22.12 3.19
C ARG A 143 26.13 -22.94 3.51
#